data_AF-W1S0Q9-F1
#
_entry.id   AF-W1S0Q9-F1
#
_cell.length_a   1.000
_cell.length_b   1.000
_cell.length_c   1.000
_cell.angle_alpha   90.00
_cell.angle_beta   90.00
_cell.angle_gamma   90.00
#
_symmetry.space_group_name_H-M   'P 1'
#
loop_
_entity.id
_entity.type
_entity.pdbx_description
1 polymer ?
#
loop_
_entity_poly.entity_id
_entity_poly.type
_entity_poly.pdbx_seq_one_letter_code
_entity_poly.pdbx_strand_id
1 'polypeptide(L)'
;MTDSSFFNPLENFVQSWTTLALAPQKLMQSFNNGWSFGNVIINDNNSSAPQTEQAIVAVESYGRQLGKLLDAVDVLVERQPDAQEVKPFKEIALLKDKIDKVKHDMAVTRIDQLRGDLELLRMSANPADKADYEANIAALRALLGELPTKAN
;
A
#
# COMPACT_ATOMS: atom_id res chain seq x y z
N MET A 1 -12.88 20.22 53.94
CA MET A 1 -13.86 20.58 52.91
C MET A 1 -13.44 19.86 51.64
N THR A 2 -14.36 19.10 51.07
CA THR A 2 -14.21 18.29 49.85
C THR A 2 -13.73 19.15 48.67
N ASP A 3 -12.79 18.67 47.86
CA ASP A 3 -13.18 18.18 46.54
C ASP A 3 -12.07 17.39 45.82
N SER A 4 -12.53 16.43 45.04
CA SER A 4 -11.81 15.47 44.22
C SER A 4 -11.44 16.05 42.86
N SER A 5 -10.22 15.77 42.36
CA SER A 5 -9.96 15.79 40.92
C SER A 5 -8.71 14.98 40.53
N PHE A 6 -9.00 13.77 40.06
CA PHE A 6 -8.36 12.93 39.04
C PHE A 6 -6.91 13.20 38.58
N PHE A 7 -6.12 12.12 38.59
CA PHE A 7 -4.87 11.95 37.84
C PHE A 7 -5.05 12.28 36.34
N ASN A 8 -4.17 13.12 35.80
CA ASN A 8 -3.95 13.27 34.34
C ASN A 8 -2.44 13.14 34.04
N PRO A 9 -1.94 11.93 33.71
CA PRO A 9 -0.52 11.69 33.39
C PRO A 9 -0.14 12.04 31.93
N LEU A 10 -0.84 12.97 31.29
CA LEU A 10 -0.70 13.29 29.86
C LEU A 10 -0.32 14.76 29.56
N GLU A 11 0.25 15.49 30.52
CA GLU A 11 0.67 16.89 30.31
C GLU A 11 2.20 17.14 30.35
N ASN A 12 3.03 16.10 30.36
CA ASN A 12 4.50 16.26 30.46
C ASN A 12 5.29 16.06 29.15
N PHE A 13 4.65 16.08 27.97
CA PHE A 13 5.33 15.73 26.70
C PHE A 13 5.44 16.83 25.66
N VAL A 14 5.00 18.05 25.97
CA VAL A 14 5.09 19.17 25.03
C VAL A 14 5.91 20.27 25.71
N GLN A 15 7.08 20.55 25.15
CA GLN A 15 7.95 21.73 25.33
C GLN A 15 9.38 21.33 25.74
N SER A 16 10.11 20.74 24.79
CA SER A 16 11.56 20.72 24.90
C SER A 16 12.28 20.71 23.54
N TRP A 17 12.49 21.93 23.03
CA TRP A 17 13.72 22.36 22.37
C TRP A 17 14.05 21.76 20.99
N THR A 18 13.52 22.40 19.95
CA THR A 18 14.31 22.71 18.76
C THR A 18 15.65 23.34 19.17
N THR A 19 16.78 22.66 18.91
CA THR A 19 18.01 23.27 18.38
C THR A 19 19.05 22.22 17.96
N LEU A 20 19.42 22.28 16.68
CA LEU A 20 20.76 21.99 16.14
C LEU A 20 21.37 20.60 16.41
N ALA A 21 20.98 19.62 15.59
CA ALA A 21 21.86 18.52 15.21
C ALA A 21 22.23 18.68 13.73
N LEU A 22 23.51 18.95 13.51
CA LEU A 22 24.21 19.01 12.24
C LEU A 22 23.99 17.71 11.44
N ALA A 23 23.78 17.85 10.12
CA ALA A 23 23.77 16.86 9.04
C ALA A 23 23.59 15.36 9.39
N PRO A 24 22.60 14.64 8.80
CA PRO A 24 22.38 13.22 9.08
C PRO A 24 23.59 12.38 8.66
N GLN A 25 24.32 11.80 9.61
CA GLN A 25 25.49 10.93 9.33
C GLN A 25 25.11 9.51 8.89
N LYS A 26 23.81 9.19 8.84
CA LYS A 26 23.27 8.02 8.14
C LYS A 26 21.89 8.37 7.61
N LEU A 27 21.75 8.46 6.29
CA LEU A 27 20.45 8.33 5.65
C LEU A 27 20.07 6.84 5.68
N MET A 28 19.60 6.38 6.84
CA MET A 28 18.73 5.21 6.92
C MET A 28 17.36 5.63 6.39
N GLN A 29 17.28 5.90 5.09
CA GLN A 29 16.00 5.89 4.42
C GLN A 29 15.70 4.40 4.17
N SER A 30 14.78 3.82 4.94
CA SER A 30 14.16 2.57 4.52
C SER A 30 13.29 2.88 3.32
N PHE A 31 13.86 2.80 2.13
CA PHE A 31 13.14 3.11 0.88
C PHE A 31 12.02 2.08 0.60
N ASN A 32 11.92 1.02 1.41
CA ASN A 32 10.79 0.09 1.48
C ASN A 32 9.87 0.45 2.66
N ASN A 33 9.08 1.51 2.53
CA ASN A 33 7.82 1.56 3.28
C ASN A 33 6.89 0.49 2.68
N GLY A 34 6.96 -0.76 3.17
CA GLY A 34 5.84 -1.70 2.96
C GLY A 34 6.05 -3.21 2.93
N TRP A 35 7.26 -3.78 3.12
CA TRP A 35 7.39 -5.26 3.15
C TRP A 35 8.22 -5.75 4.33
N SER A 36 7.56 -6.27 5.36
CA SER A 36 8.13 -7.20 6.35
C SER A 36 7.42 -8.55 6.21
N PHE A 37 8.18 -9.61 5.97
CA PHE A 37 7.65 -10.99 5.96
C PHE A 37 8.08 -11.67 7.26
N GLY A 38 7.28 -11.50 8.32
CA GLY A 38 7.69 -11.94 9.65
C GLY A 38 9.05 -11.32 10.04
N ASN A 39 9.88 -12.06 10.79
CA ASN A 39 11.16 -11.58 11.30
C ASN A 39 12.27 -11.40 10.22
N VAL A 40 11.94 -11.43 8.92
CA VAL A 40 12.92 -11.30 7.83
C VAL A 40 12.73 -9.97 7.11
N ILE A 41 13.75 -9.12 7.21
CA ILE A 41 13.88 -7.85 6.48
C ILE A 41 14.78 -8.12 5.27
N ILE A 42 14.21 -8.08 4.06
CA ILE A 42 14.99 -8.18 2.82
C ILE A 42 15.63 -6.82 2.58
N ASN A 43 16.97 -6.76 2.57
CA ASN A 43 17.74 -5.53 2.38
C ASN A 43 18.81 -5.70 1.29
N ASP A 44 19.26 -4.58 0.72
CA ASP A 44 20.28 -4.50 -0.35
C ASP A 44 21.73 -4.76 0.17
N ASN A 45 21.90 -5.18 1.43
CA ASN A 45 23.25 -5.39 2.01
C ASN A 45 24.01 -6.57 1.37
N ASN A 46 23.44 -7.25 0.37
CA ASN A 46 24.07 -8.34 -0.35
C ASN A 46 24.25 -8.06 -1.86
N SER A 47 24.09 -6.81 -2.29
CA SER A 47 24.31 -6.45 -3.69
C SER A 47 25.70 -5.93 -3.97
N SER A 48 26.34 -6.49 -5.00
CA SER A 48 27.59 -5.97 -5.54
C SER A 48 27.42 -4.69 -6.37
N ALA A 49 26.18 -4.28 -6.71
CA ALA A 49 25.89 -3.08 -7.51
C ALA A 49 24.59 -2.36 -7.10
N PRO A 50 24.55 -1.68 -5.93
CA PRO A 50 23.33 -1.09 -5.35
C PRO A 50 22.61 -0.08 -6.27
N GLN A 51 23.36 0.70 -7.06
CA GLN A 51 22.79 1.68 -8.00
C GLN A 51 22.02 1.01 -9.14
N THR A 52 22.48 -0.16 -9.57
CA THR A 52 21.81 -0.94 -10.62
C THR A 52 20.50 -1.54 -10.08
N GLU A 53 20.51 -2.04 -8.86
CA GLU A 53 19.30 -2.57 -8.22
C GLU A 53 18.24 -1.51 -7.98
N GLN A 54 18.64 -0.31 -7.53
CA GLN A 54 17.73 0.81 -7.38
C GLN A 54 17.07 1.20 -8.70
N ALA A 55 17.83 1.20 -9.80
CA ALA A 55 17.29 1.45 -11.14
C ALA A 55 16.29 0.37 -11.57
N ILE A 56 16.56 -0.91 -11.26
CA ILE A 56 15.66 -2.03 -11.56
C ILE A 56 14.35 -1.91 -10.76
N VAL A 57 14.43 -1.68 -9.45
CA VAL A 57 13.27 -1.59 -8.54
C VAL A 57 12.38 -0.40 -8.89
N ALA A 58 12.97 0.71 -9.36
CA ALA A 58 12.23 1.88 -9.81
C ALA A 58 11.32 1.59 -11.03
N VAL A 59 11.72 0.67 -11.89
CA VAL A 59 10.93 0.25 -13.06
C VAL A 59 9.95 -0.86 -12.69
N GLU A 60 10.43 -1.89 -12.00
CA GLU A 60 9.65 -3.05 -11.61
C GLU A 60 9.96 -3.42 -10.16
N SER A 61 9.08 -3.03 -9.23
CA SER A 61 9.27 -3.34 -7.82
C SER A 61 9.29 -4.86 -7.57
N TYR A 62 10.03 -5.29 -6.56
CA TYR A 62 10.12 -6.71 -6.19
C TYR A 62 8.75 -7.35 -5.93
N GLY A 63 7.79 -6.60 -5.37
CA GLY A 63 6.41 -7.08 -5.21
C GLY A 63 5.71 -7.41 -6.54
N ARG A 64 5.95 -6.62 -7.60
CA ARG A 64 5.42 -6.91 -8.94
C ARG A 64 6.17 -8.08 -9.59
N GLN A 65 7.49 -8.16 -9.42
CA GLN A 65 8.29 -9.30 -9.90
C GLN A 65 7.81 -10.62 -9.28
N LEU A 66 7.67 -10.67 -7.96
CA LEU A 66 7.16 -11.83 -7.23
C LEU A 66 5.71 -12.15 -7.60
N GLY A 67 4.87 -11.13 -7.81
CA GLY A 67 3.51 -11.32 -8.30
C GLY A 67 3.47 -12.07 -9.64
N LYS A 68 4.29 -11.65 -10.61
CA LYS A 68 4.40 -12.32 -11.92
C LYS A 68 4.89 -13.77 -11.79
N LEU A 69 5.86 -14.02 -10.92
CA LEU A 69 6.35 -15.38 -10.67
C LEU A 69 5.28 -16.24 -10.03
N LEU A 70 4.54 -15.71 -9.04
CA LEU A 70 3.45 -16.43 -8.40
C LEU A 70 2.35 -16.79 -9.41
N ASP A 71 1.93 -15.84 -10.25
CA ASP A 71 0.94 -16.08 -11.30
C ASP A 71 1.42 -17.15 -12.31
N ALA A 72 2.71 -17.10 -12.70
CA ALA A 72 3.27 -18.10 -13.61
C ALA A 72 3.32 -19.51 -12.97
N VAL A 73 3.73 -19.60 -11.70
CA VAL A 73 3.78 -20.87 -10.97
C VAL A 73 2.37 -21.43 -10.76
N ASP A 74 1.39 -20.59 -10.44
CA ASP A 74 -0.01 -20.99 -10.28
C ASP A 74 -0.54 -21.65 -11.55
N VAL A 75 -0.32 -21.04 -12.72
CA VAL A 75 -0.68 -21.63 -14.02
C VAL A 75 0.05 -22.95 -14.29
N LEU A 76 1.30 -23.10 -13.85
CA LEU A 76 2.04 -24.36 -13.99
C LEU A 76 1.49 -25.46 -13.08
N VAL A 77 1.08 -25.08 -11.86
CA VAL A 77 0.46 -25.98 -10.87
C VAL A 77 -0.89 -26.49 -11.37
N GLU A 78 -1.74 -25.61 -11.91
CA GLU A 78 -3.06 -25.98 -12.46
C GLU A 78 -2.98 -27.03 -13.58
N ARG A 79 -1.82 -27.15 -14.25
CA ARG A 79 -1.59 -28.12 -15.33
C ARG A 79 -1.08 -29.47 -14.85
N GLN A 80 -0.69 -29.62 -13.59
CA GLN A 80 -0.19 -30.89 -13.08
C GLN A 80 -1.35 -31.85 -12.75
N PRO A 81 -1.27 -33.12 -13.16
CA PRO A 81 -2.33 -34.10 -12.91
C PRO A 81 -2.52 -34.41 -11.41
N ASP A 82 -1.46 -34.24 -10.61
CA ASP A 82 -1.41 -34.46 -9.16
C ASP A 82 -1.47 -33.16 -8.36
N ALA A 83 -1.91 -32.04 -8.97
CA ALA A 83 -2.01 -30.72 -8.34
C ALA A 83 -2.69 -30.75 -6.97
N GLN A 84 -3.72 -31.60 -6.83
CA GLN A 84 -4.53 -31.74 -5.63
C GLN A 84 -3.96 -32.73 -4.60
N GLU A 85 -2.85 -33.39 -4.88
CA GLU A 85 -2.23 -34.37 -3.97
C GLU A 85 -0.92 -33.83 -3.39
N VAL A 86 -0.24 -32.98 -4.14
CA VAL A 86 1.06 -32.39 -3.77
C VAL A 86 0.86 -31.18 -2.86
N LYS A 87 1.30 -31.30 -1.60
CA LYS A 87 1.18 -30.24 -0.58
C LYS A 87 1.73 -28.87 -1.02
N PRO A 88 2.95 -28.75 -1.59
CA PRO A 88 3.47 -27.46 -2.07
C PRO A 88 2.56 -26.73 -3.07
N PHE A 89 1.87 -27.47 -3.95
CA PHE A 89 0.96 -26.91 -4.94
C PHE A 89 -0.27 -26.28 -4.30
N LYS A 90 -0.83 -26.94 -3.29
CA LYS A 90 -1.90 -26.37 -2.46
C LYS A 90 -1.44 -25.12 -1.71
N GLU A 91 -0.22 -25.13 -1.17
CA GLU A 91 0.31 -24.00 -0.43
C GLU A 91 0.50 -22.76 -1.31
N ILE A 92 0.93 -22.94 -2.56
CA ILE A 92 1.03 -21.84 -3.55
C ILE A 92 -0.34 -21.28 -3.91
N ALA A 93 -1.33 -22.12 -4.21
CA ALA A 93 -2.69 -21.66 -4.51
C ALA A 93 -3.27 -20.86 -3.34
N LEU A 94 -3.13 -21.38 -2.11
CA LEU A 94 -3.57 -20.67 -0.89
C LEU A 94 -2.82 -19.35 -0.67
N LEU A 95 -1.53 -19.27 -1.02
CA LEU A 95 -0.76 -18.04 -0.95
C LEU A 95 -1.29 -17.00 -1.93
N LYS A 96 -1.57 -17.40 -3.17
CA LYS A 96 -2.14 -16.54 -4.19
C LYS A 96 -3.50 -16.00 -3.77
N ASP A 97 -4.40 -16.86 -3.29
CA ASP A 97 -5.73 -16.45 -2.82
C ASP A 97 -5.65 -15.39 -1.71
N LYS A 98 -4.75 -15.59 -0.74
CA LYS A 98 -4.52 -14.61 0.34
C LYS A 98 -4.04 -13.26 -0.19
N ILE A 99 -3.08 -13.28 -1.11
CA ILE A 99 -2.51 -12.06 -1.70
C ILE A 99 -3.58 -11.34 -2.52
N ASP A 100 -4.35 -12.05 -3.34
CA ASP A 100 -5.38 -11.46 -4.19
C ASP A 100 -6.54 -10.90 -3.35
N LYS A 101 -6.88 -11.54 -2.23
CA LYS A 101 -7.78 -10.97 -1.22
C LYS A 101 -7.26 -9.63 -0.67
N VAL A 102 -6.00 -9.57 -0.24
CA VAL A 102 -5.39 -8.32 0.26
C VAL A 102 -5.40 -7.23 -0.81
N LYS A 103 -5.07 -7.55 -2.07
CA LYS A 103 -5.14 -6.60 -3.18
C LYS A 103 -6.56 -6.04 -3.35
N HIS A 104 -7.57 -6.91 -3.26
CA HIS A 104 -8.97 -6.52 -3.35
C HIS A 104 -9.38 -5.60 -2.19
N ASP A 105 -9.06 -5.99 -0.95
CA ASP A 105 -9.37 -5.19 0.25
C ASP A 105 -8.72 -3.80 0.20
N MET A 106 -7.49 -3.71 -0.33
CA MET A 106 -6.81 -2.44 -0.57
C MET A 106 -7.43 -1.61 -1.70
N ALA A 107 -7.98 -2.24 -2.73
CA ALA A 107 -8.74 -1.53 -3.76
C ALA A 107 -10.00 -0.89 -3.18
N VAL A 108 -10.72 -1.61 -2.33
CA VAL A 108 -11.90 -1.07 -1.62
C VAL A 108 -11.51 0.10 -0.73
N THR A 109 -10.43 -0.04 0.05
CA THR A 109 -9.95 1.03 0.94
C THR A 109 -9.59 2.30 0.16
N ARG A 110 -8.94 2.18 -1.00
CA ARG A 110 -8.64 3.33 -1.87
C ARG A 110 -9.88 4.01 -2.41
N ILE A 111 -10.95 3.28 -2.69
CA ILE A 111 -12.24 3.87 -3.11
C ILE A 111 -12.83 4.70 -1.96
N ASP A 112 -12.78 4.19 -0.72
CA ASP A 112 -13.26 4.95 0.44
C ASP A 112 -12.43 6.21 0.72
N GLN A 113 -11.12 6.13 0.54
CA GLN A 113 -10.23 7.30 0.61
C GLN A 113 -10.59 8.32 -0.48
N LEU A 114 -10.73 7.90 -1.74
CA LEU A 114 -11.12 8.77 -2.84
C LEU A 114 -12.47 9.46 -2.56
N ARG A 115 -13.44 8.77 -1.96
CA ARG A 115 -14.71 9.38 -1.55
C ARG A 115 -14.50 10.50 -0.53
N GLY A 116 -13.64 10.28 0.46
CA GLY A 116 -13.28 11.30 1.45
C GLY A 116 -12.57 12.50 0.82
N ASP A 117 -11.62 12.25 -0.07
CA ASP A 117 -10.87 13.29 -0.77
C ASP A 117 -11.79 14.14 -1.66
N LEU A 118 -12.71 13.51 -2.39
CA LEU A 118 -13.70 14.23 -3.19
C LEU A 118 -14.63 15.10 -2.33
N GLU A 119 -15.04 14.62 -1.15
CA GLU A 119 -15.85 15.41 -0.22
C GLU A 119 -15.07 16.62 0.32
N LEU A 120 -13.80 16.43 0.64
CA LEU A 120 -12.90 17.50 1.06
C LEU A 120 -12.79 18.57 -0.03
N LEU A 121 -12.51 18.17 -1.28
CA LEU A 121 -12.41 19.11 -2.41
C LEU A 121 -13.73 19.85 -2.66
N ARG A 122 -14.87 19.14 -2.55
CA ARG A 122 -16.21 19.72 -2.69
C ARG A 122 -16.49 20.82 -1.67
N MET A 123 -16.03 20.64 -0.44
CA MET A 123 -16.23 21.60 0.66
C MET A 123 -15.20 22.73 0.69
N SER A 124 -14.12 22.64 -0.08
CA SER A 124 -13.05 23.63 -0.09
C SER A 124 -13.56 25.00 -0.59
N ALA A 125 -13.06 26.07 0.04
CA ALA A 125 -13.29 27.43 -0.42
C ALA A 125 -12.35 27.84 -1.56
N ASN A 126 -11.28 27.08 -1.80
CA ASN A 126 -10.32 27.34 -2.87
C ASN A 126 -10.94 27.05 -4.25
N PRO A 127 -10.93 28.01 -5.18
CA PRO A 127 -11.44 27.79 -6.54
C PRO A 127 -10.71 26.66 -7.31
N ALA A 128 -9.42 26.44 -7.05
CA ALA A 128 -8.66 25.37 -7.71
C ALA A 128 -9.17 23.98 -7.30
N ASP A 129 -9.37 23.76 -6.00
CA ASP A 129 -9.89 22.49 -5.46
C ASP A 129 -11.29 22.18 -6.00
N LYS A 130 -12.13 23.21 -6.20
CA LYS A 130 -13.46 23.04 -6.82
C LYS A 130 -13.37 22.61 -8.28
N ALA A 131 -12.43 23.18 -9.03
CA ALA A 131 -12.20 22.77 -10.42
C ALA A 131 -11.69 21.32 -10.49
N ASP A 132 -10.79 20.92 -9.58
CA ASP A 132 -10.30 19.54 -9.48
C ASP A 132 -11.43 18.57 -9.12
N TYR A 133 -12.31 18.94 -8.18
CA TYR A 133 -13.51 18.15 -7.87
C TYR A 133 -14.40 17.93 -9.09
N GLU A 134 -14.73 19.01 -9.83
CA GLU A 134 -15.58 18.93 -11.02
C GLU A 134 -14.96 18.05 -12.11
N ALA A 135 -13.65 18.20 -12.34
CA ALA A 135 -12.91 17.39 -13.32
C ALA A 135 -12.92 15.90 -12.95
N ASN A 136 -12.63 15.56 -11.70
CA ASN A 136 -12.63 14.17 -11.23
C ASN A 136 -14.03 13.55 -11.28
N ILE A 137 -15.09 14.29 -10.90
CA ILE A 137 -16.46 13.81 -11.00
C ILE A 137 -16.88 13.59 -12.47
N ALA A 138 -16.49 14.48 -13.38
CA ALA A 138 -16.75 14.29 -14.80
C ALA A 138 -16.05 13.03 -15.35
N ALA A 139 -14.78 12.82 -15.00
CA ALA A 139 -14.03 11.62 -15.37
C ALA A 139 -14.67 10.33 -14.81
N LEU A 140 -15.11 10.34 -13.55
CA LEU A 140 -15.81 9.21 -12.94
C LEU A 140 -17.14 8.90 -13.64
N ARG A 141 -17.92 9.93 -14.02
CA ARG A 141 -19.16 9.73 -14.78
C ARG A 141 -18.91 9.13 -16.16
N ALA A 142 -17.87 9.58 -16.86
CA ALA A 142 -17.48 9.01 -18.15
C ALA A 142 -17.09 7.53 -18.01
N LEU A 143 -16.23 7.20 -17.03
CA LEU A 143 -15.83 5.83 -16.75
C LEU A 143 -17.03 4.92 -16.46
N LEU A 144 -17.99 5.38 -15.66
CA LEU A 144 -19.19 4.61 -15.34
C LEU A 144 -20.14 4.46 -16.55
N GLY A 145 -20.16 5.42 -17.47
CA GLY A 145 -20.97 5.37 -18.70
C GLY A 145 -20.42 4.41 -19.75
N GLU A 146 -19.12 4.14 -19.74
CA GLU A 146 -18.45 3.17 -20.62
C GLU A 146 -18.60 1.71 -20.15
N LEU A 147 -19.05 1.49 -18.92
CA LEU A 147 -19.24 0.13 -18.40
C LEU A 147 -20.44 -0.53 -19.10
N PRO A 148 -20.29 -1.78 -19.58
CA PRO A 148 -21.42 -2.50 -20.15
C PRO A 148 -22.52 -2.67 -19.10
N THR A 149 -23.72 -2.16 -19.40
CA THR A 149 -24.92 -2.43 -18.60
C THR A 149 -25.03 -3.94 -18.46
N LYS A 150 -24.98 -4.47 -17.22
CA LYS A 150 -25.14 -5.91 -16.97
C LYS A 150 -26.37 -6.40 -17.73
N ALA A 151 -26.18 -7.34 -18.67
CA ALA A 151 -27.28 -8.10 -19.22
C ALA A 151 -27.86 -8.92 -18.07
N ASN A 152 -29.10 -8.62 -17.69
CA ASN A 152 -29.88 -9.39 -16.74
C ASN A 152 -30.13 -10.81 -17.26
#